data_AF-A0A4Y7KRT0-F1
#
_entry.id   AF-A0A4Y7KRT0-F1
#
_cell.length_a   1.000
_cell.length_b   1.000
_cell.length_c   1.000
_cell.angle_alpha   90.00
_cell.angle_beta   90.00
_cell.angle_gamma   90.00
#
_symmetry.space_group_name_H-M   'P 1'
#
loop_
_entity.id
_entity.type
_entity.pdbx_description
1 polymer ?
#
loop_
_entity_poly.entity_id
_entity_poly.type
_entity_poly.pdbx_seq_one_letter_code
_entity_poly.pdbx_strand_id
1 'polypeptide(L)'
;MGKGKISPKFAVMKRLISSKMIKKTKEDILNLRKNDLQKEKLPKNVSALGPPDRVLVDTNFVNFSFLKKLDLEKAMTDCLYAKCESSSFARYT
;
A
#
# COMPACT_ATOMS: atom_id res chain seq x y z
N MET A 1 51.33 -8.40 -26.21
CA MET A 1 51.77 -7.51 -25.11
C MET A 1 50.90 -7.76 -23.88
N GLY A 2 51.40 -8.50 -22.89
CA GLY A 2 50.63 -8.84 -21.69
C GLY A 2 50.55 -7.66 -20.72
N LYS A 3 49.34 -7.30 -20.26
CA LYS A 3 49.12 -6.21 -19.29
C LYS A 3 49.76 -6.58 -17.95
N GLY A 4 50.49 -5.64 -17.35
CA GLY A 4 51.21 -5.82 -16.09
C GLY A 4 50.30 -6.19 -14.91
N LYS A 5 50.83 -6.96 -13.96
CA LYS A 5 50.10 -7.42 -12.77
C LYS A 5 49.71 -6.22 -11.90
N ILE A 6 48.41 -6.06 -11.64
CA ILE A 6 47.88 -4.99 -10.79
C ILE A 6 48.25 -5.31 -9.33
N SER A 7 49.02 -4.41 -8.70
CA SER A 7 49.41 -4.55 -7.31
C SER A 7 48.23 -4.29 -6.36
N PRO A 8 48.15 -5.01 -5.23
CA PRO A 8 47.12 -4.77 -4.23
C PRO A 8 47.27 -3.37 -3.62
N LYS A 9 46.14 -2.71 -3.37
CA LYS A 9 46.13 -1.40 -2.71
C LYS A 9 46.39 -1.59 -1.22
N PHE A 10 47.27 -0.77 -0.65
CA PHE A 10 47.52 -0.76 0.80
C PHE A 10 46.32 -0.11 1.54
N ALA A 11 46.08 -0.55 2.79
CA ALA A 11 45.03 -0.04 3.68
C ALA A 11 43.58 -0.11 3.13
N VAL A 12 43.25 -1.16 2.38
CA VAL A 12 41.86 -1.41 1.94
C VAL A 12 41.01 -1.83 3.14
N MET A 13 40.03 -0.99 3.51
CA MET A 13 39.03 -1.31 4.53
C MET A 13 37.75 -1.88 3.90
N LYS A 14 37.00 -2.69 4.68
CA LYS A 14 35.63 -3.08 4.33
C LYS A 14 34.76 -1.82 4.20
N ARG A 15 33.93 -1.75 3.16
CA ARG A 15 33.02 -0.62 2.97
C ARG A 15 31.98 -0.61 4.10
N LEU A 16 31.95 0.48 4.86
CA LEU A 16 30.93 0.73 5.87
C LEU A 16 29.85 1.66 5.31
N ILE A 17 28.65 1.57 5.87
CA ILE A 17 27.54 2.45 5.50
C ILE A 17 27.92 3.88 5.92
N SER A 18 27.95 4.80 4.96
CA SER A 18 28.25 6.21 5.20
C SER A 18 27.01 6.95 5.72
N SER A 19 27.23 7.95 6.57
CA SER A 19 26.18 8.86 7.05
C SER A 19 25.40 9.53 5.90
N LYS A 20 26.04 9.77 4.75
CA LYS A 20 25.38 10.32 3.55
C LYS A 20 24.36 9.36 2.95
N MET A 21 24.63 8.05 2.98
CA MET A 21 23.72 7.03 2.47
C MET A 21 22.48 6.94 3.37
N ILE A 22 22.67 6.97 4.68
CA ILE A 22 21.57 6.95 5.66
C ILE A 22 20.65 8.17 5.50
N LYS A 23 21.21 9.36 5.25
CA LYS A 23 20.43 10.58 5.01
C LYS A 23 19.59 10.48 3.74
N LYS A 24 20.18 10.02 2.63
CA LYS A 24 19.45 9.79 1.37
C LYS A 24 18.30 8.81 1.55
N THR A 25 18.54 7.66 2.20
CA THR A 25 17.47 6.68 2.45
C THR A 25 16.32 7.28 3.28
N LYS A 26 16.63 8.13 4.29
CA LYS A 26 15.60 8.82 5.08
C LYS A 26 14.80 9.83 4.24
N GLU A 27 15.48 10.58 3.37
CA GLU A 27 14.86 11.55 2.46
C GLU A 27 13.95 10.85 1.43
N ASP A 28 14.40 9.74 0.84
CA ASP A 28 13.63 8.95 -0.12
C ASP A 28 12.34 8.38 0.50
N ILE A 29 12.42 7.85 1.73
CA ILE A 29 11.25 7.37 2.48
C ILE A 29 10.27 8.52 2.80
N LEU A 30 10.79 9.68 3.20
CA LEU A 30 9.98 10.86 3.48
C LEU A 30 9.28 11.39 2.22
N ASN A 31 9.96 11.40 1.08
CA ASN A 31 9.40 11.86 -0.18
C ASN A 31 8.32 10.90 -0.70
N LEU A 32 8.48 9.59 -0.53
CA LEU A 32 7.45 8.61 -0.87
C LEU A 32 6.15 8.88 -0.10
N ARG A 33 6.25 9.06 1.22
CA ARG A 33 5.08 9.40 2.08
C ARG A 33 4.41 10.71 1.67
N LYS A 34 5.16 11.72 1.24
CA LYS A 34 4.59 13.00 0.76
C LYS A 34 3.81 12.82 -0.54
N ASN A 35 4.28 11.97 -1.45
CA ASN A 35 3.59 11.70 -2.71
C ASN A 35 2.27 10.93 -2.48
N ASP A 36 2.24 10.00 -1.53
CA ASP A 36 1.02 9.27 -1.17
C ASP A 36 -0.05 10.19 -0.56
N LEU A 37 0.35 11.10 0.34
CA LEU A 37 -0.53 12.12 0.92
C LEU A 37 -1.05 13.15 -0.11
N GLN A 38 -0.28 13.40 -1.17
CA GLN A 38 -0.70 14.28 -2.27
C GLN A 38 -1.67 13.59 -3.23
N LYS A 39 -1.55 12.27 -3.44
CA LYS A 39 -2.53 11.49 -4.21
C LYS A 39 -3.88 11.35 -3.50
N GLU A 40 -3.92 11.48 -2.18
CA GLU A 40 -5.14 11.40 -1.38
C GLU A 40 -6.02 12.67 -1.44
N LYS A 41 -5.55 13.75 -2.09
CA LYS A 41 -6.39 14.91 -2.42
C LYS A 41 -7.17 14.68 -3.72
N LEU A 42 -7.93 13.59 -3.77
CA LEU A 42 -9.04 13.49 -4.70
C LEU A 42 -10.13 14.50 -4.28
N PRO A 43 -10.83 15.15 -5.22
CA PRO A 43 -11.93 16.05 -4.87
C PRO A 43 -12.93 15.30 -3.99
N LYS A 44 -13.32 15.91 -2.86
CA LYS A 44 -14.13 15.33 -1.77
C LYS A 44 -15.52 14.82 -2.19
N ASN A 45 -15.85 14.87 -3.47
CA ASN A 45 -17.09 14.37 -4.03
C ASN A 45 -16.72 13.16 -4.89
N VAL A 46 -16.87 11.97 -4.31
CA VAL A 46 -16.72 10.68 -4.98
C VAL A 46 -17.88 10.47 -5.97
N SER A 47 -17.90 11.24 -7.06
CA SER A 47 -18.99 11.30 -8.04
C SER A 47 -19.12 10.04 -8.93
N ALA A 48 -18.57 8.90 -8.50
CA ALA A 48 -18.53 7.64 -9.26
C ALA A 48 -19.30 6.48 -8.58
N LEU A 49 -19.97 6.73 -7.46
CA LEU A 49 -20.85 5.75 -6.81
C LEU A 49 -22.25 5.88 -7.45
N GLY A 50 -22.44 5.18 -8.56
CA GLY A 50 -23.76 4.88 -9.10
C GLY A 50 -24.26 3.56 -8.52
N PRO A 51 -25.58 3.34 -8.35
CA PRO A 51 -26.10 2.06 -7.90
C PRO A 51 -25.75 0.94 -8.90
N PRO A 52 -25.26 -0.24 -8.48
CA PRO A 52 -25.04 -0.71 -7.11
C PRO A 52 -23.69 -0.28 -6.51
N ASP A 53 -23.70 0.04 -5.20
CA ASP A 53 -22.48 0.40 -4.47
C ASP A 53 -21.54 -0.80 -4.34
N ARG A 54 -20.28 -0.58 -4.70
CA ARG A 54 -19.21 -1.57 -4.59
C ARG A 54 -18.42 -1.31 -3.31
N VAL A 55 -18.63 -2.15 -2.31
CA VAL A 55 -17.97 -2.03 -1.01
C VAL A 55 -16.80 -3.01 -0.94
N LEU A 56 -15.59 -2.48 -0.73
CA LEU A 56 -14.42 -3.30 -0.44
C LEU A 56 -14.42 -3.69 1.04
N VAL A 57 -14.35 -4.99 1.29
CA VAL A 57 -14.40 -5.55 2.65
C VAL A 57 -13.06 -6.20 2.97
N ASP A 58 -12.44 -5.80 4.09
CA ASP A 58 -11.21 -6.41 4.59
C ASP A 58 -11.50 -7.63 5.48
N THR A 59 -10.51 -8.51 5.59
CA THR A 59 -10.46 -9.67 6.49
C THR A 59 -10.81 -9.33 7.94
N ASN A 60 -10.38 -8.17 8.45
CA ASN A 60 -10.74 -7.71 9.79
C ASN A 60 -12.24 -7.43 9.93
N PHE A 61 -12.87 -6.86 8.91
CA PHE A 61 -14.29 -6.56 8.92
C PHE A 61 -15.14 -7.84 8.89
N VAL A 62 -14.71 -8.84 8.11
CA VAL A 62 -15.35 -10.16 8.09
C VAL A 62 -15.26 -10.82 9.47
N ASN A 63 -14.08 -10.78 10.10
CA ASN A 63 -13.87 -11.35 11.42
C ASN A 63 -14.73 -10.66 12.50
N PHE A 64 -14.81 -9.33 12.50
CA PHE A 64 -15.66 -8.60 13.44
C PHE A 64 -17.15 -8.86 13.22
N SER A 65 -17.58 -8.95 11.97
CA SER A 65 -18.97 -9.24 11.63
C SER A 65 -19.39 -10.63 12.09
N PHE A 66 -18.50 -11.62 11.97
CA PHE A 66 -18.73 -12.96 12.50
C PHE A 66 -18.86 -12.97 14.04
N LEU A 67 -17.97 -12.27 14.74
CA LEU A 67 -18.01 -12.16 16.21
C LEU A 67 -19.29 -11.47 16.71
N LYS A 68 -19.80 -10.50 15.96
CA LYS A 68 -21.02 -9.76 16.29
C LYS A 68 -22.30 -10.41 15.75
N LYS A 69 -22.19 -11.56 15.05
CA LYS A 69 -23.31 -12.26 14.39
C LYS A 69 -24.08 -11.33 13.44
N LEU A 70 -23.37 -10.44 12.75
CA LEU A 70 -23.94 -9.56 11.74
C LEU A 70 -23.92 -10.24 10.38
N ASP A 71 -25.07 -10.25 9.72
CA ASP A 71 -25.17 -10.64 8.32
C ASP A 71 -24.68 -9.48 7.44
N LEU A 72 -23.55 -9.69 6.76
CA LEU A 72 -22.81 -8.66 6.04
C LEU A 72 -23.66 -8.01 4.94
N GLU A 73 -24.37 -8.78 4.13
CA GLU A 73 -25.12 -8.25 2.98
C GLU A 73 -26.31 -7.41 3.44
N LYS A 74 -27.03 -7.90 4.45
CA LYS A 74 -28.18 -7.20 5.03
C LYS A 74 -27.74 -5.94 5.76
N ALA A 75 -26.72 -6.02 6.61
CA ALA A 75 -26.22 -4.88 7.37
C ALA A 75 -25.67 -3.77 6.47
N MET A 76 -25.01 -4.10 5.36
CA MET A 76 -24.53 -3.11 4.39
C MET A 76 -25.68 -2.44 3.64
N THR A 77 -26.70 -3.21 3.26
CA THR A 77 -27.91 -2.70 2.61
C THR A 77 -28.71 -1.78 3.55
N ASP A 78 -28.85 -2.17 4.82
CA ASP A 78 -29.54 -1.38 5.85
C ASP A 78 -28.75 -0.10 6.21
N CYS A 79 -27.42 -0.09 6.04
CA CYS A 79 -26.58 1.08 6.30
C CYS A 79 -26.57 2.10 5.16
N LEU A 80 -26.48 1.62 3.90
CA LEU A 80 -26.36 2.47 2.71
C LEU A 80 -27.69 2.72 1.99
N TYR A 81 -28.76 2.03 2.39
CA TYR A 81 -30.09 2.07 1.73
C TYR A 81 -30.03 1.76 0.23
N ALA A 82 -29.01 1.01 -0.21
CA ALA A 82 -28.74 0.68 -1.59
C ALA A 82 -28.32 -0.79 -1.71
N LYS A 83 -28.60 -1.40 -2.88
CA LYS A 83 -28.13 -2.75 -3.19
C LYS A 83 -26.60 -2.74 -3.25
N CYS A 84 -25.97 -3.43 -2.30
CA CYS A 84 -24.52 -3.57 -2.23
C CYS A 84 -24.09 -4.86 -2.95
N GLU A 85 -23.12 -4.75 -3.86
CA GLU A 85 -22.46 -5.93 -4.44
C GLU A 85 -21.10 -6.13 -3.78
N SER A 86 -20.96 -7.21 -3.01
CA SER A 86 -19.68 -7.62 -2.41
C SER A 86 -18.79 -8.21 -3.50
N SER A 87 -18.03 -7.36 -4.20
CA SER A 87 -17.00 -7.86 -5.11
C SER A 87 -15.85 -8.42 -4.28
N SER A 88 -15.94 -9.70 -3.94
CA SER A 88 -14.78 -10.48 -3.50
C SER A 88 -13.78 -10.46 -4.65
N PHE A 89 -12.65 -9.79 -4.45
CA PHE A 89 -11.49 -9.78 -5.34
C PHE A 89 -10.79 -11.14 -5.29
N ALA A 90 -11.54 -12.20 -5.57
CA ALA A 90 -11.12 -13.60 -5.58
C ALA A 90 -11.65 -14.35 -6.81
N ARG A 91 -12.00 -13.63 -7.89
CA ARG A 91 -12.08 -14.23 -9.23
C ARG A 91 -10.70 -14.13 -9.88
N TYR A 92 -9.81 -15.02 -9.48
CA TYR A 92 -8.78 -15.53 -10.39
C TYR A 92 -9.48 -16.57 -11.26
N THR A 93 -9.90 -16.19 -12.46
CA THR A 93 -10.04 -17.00 -13.69
C THR A 93 -10.52 -16.09 -14.81
#